data_AF-A0A4P6A292-F1
#
_entry.id   AF-A0A4P6A292-F1
#
_cell.length_a   1.000
_cell.length_b   1.000
_cell.length_c   1.000
_cell.angle_alpha   90.00
_cell.angle_beta   90.00
_cell.angle_gamma   90.00
#
_symmetry.space_group_name_H-M   'P 1'
#
loop_
_entity.id
_entity.type
_entity.pdbx_description
1 polymer ?
#
loop_
_entity_poly.entity_id
_entity_poly.type
_entity_poly.pdbx_seq_one_letter_code
_entity_poly.pdbx_strand_id
1 'polypeptide(L)'
;MIDPVSLFLLCAAWALIVVVRITFKKIVDWFRERKALKEQDKRNIAFTIKTEMEAGNYVLCQGIFNTDTEVVLDCQKLKYKEMDQELINAHQSQPLVIYQ
;
A
#
# COMPACT_ATOMS: atom_id res chain seq x y z
N MET A 1 -22.57 -21.52 -25.13
CA MET A 1 -21.32 -21.23 -25.86
C MET A 1 -20.94 -19.81 -25.49
N ILE A 2 -19.91 -19.63 -24.65
CA ILE A 2 -19.45 -18.27 -24.27
C ILE A 2 -18.80 -17.65 -25.51
N ASP A 3 -19.26 -16.48 -25.93
CA ASP A 3 -18.73 -15.84 -27.11
C ASP A 3 -17.30 -15.28 -26.85
N PRO A 4 -16.50 -15.07 -27.91
CA PRO A 4 -15.10 -14.67 -27.77
C PRO A 4 -14.92 -13.34 -27.04
N VAL A 5 -15.89 -12.42 -27.11
CA VAL A 5 -15.83 -11.13 -26.44
C VAL A 5 -16.06 -11.30 -24.94
N SER A 6 -17.04 -12.13 -24.55
CA SER A 6 -17.28 -12.49 -23.15
C SER A 6 -16.07 -13.19 -22.52
N LEU A 7 -15.35 -14.04 -23.26
CA LEU A 7 -14.12 -14.68 -22.78
C LEU A 7 -12.98 -13.65 -22.60
N PHE A 8 -12.83 -12.72 -23.53
CA PHE A 8 -11.81 -11.67 -23.46
C PHE A 8 -12.05 -10.71 -22.28
N LEU A 9 -13.30 -10.34 -22.02
CA LEU A 9 -13.68 -9.53 -20.87
C LEU A 9 -13.41 -10.24 -19.55
N LEU A 10 -13.66 -11.55 -19.46
CA LEU A 10 -13.32 -12.36 -18.29
C LEU A 10 -11.80 -12.39 -18.05
N CYS A 11 -11.00 -12.66 -19.09
CA CYS A 11 -9.54 -12.66 -18.97
C CYS A 11 -8.98 -11.28 -18.59
N ALA A 12 -9.53 -10.20 -19.14
CA ALA A 12 -9.14 -8.84 -18.79
C ALA A 12 -9.48 -8.50 -17.32
N ALA A 13 -10.65 -8.92 -16.83
CA ALA A 13 -11.04 -8.76 -15.43
C ALA A 13 -10.10 -9.54 -14.48
N TRP A 14 -9.74 -10.77 -14.83
CA TRP A 14 -8.77 -11.56 -14.06
C TRP A 14 -7.37 -10.92 -14.05
N ALA A 15 -6.91 -10.38 -15.18
CA ALA A 15 -5.62 -9.68 -15.25
C ALA A 15 -5.59 -8.44 -14.34
N LEU A 16 -6.66 -7.66 -14.30
CA LEU A 16 -6.80 -6.52 -13.38
C LEU A 16 -6.76 -6.98 -11.92
N ILE A 17 -7.50 -8.03 -11.55
CA ILE A 17 -7.50 -8.58 -10.18
C ILE A 17 -6.09 -9.02 -9.72
N VAL A 18 -5.29 -9.60 -10.62
CA VAL A 18 -3.93 -10.07 -10.28
C VAL A 18 -2.97 -8.92 -10.03
N VAL A 19 -3.02 -7.85 -10.83
CA VAL A 19 -2.18 -6.66 -10.61
C VAL A 19 -2.52 -5.99 -9.26
N VAL A 20 -3.80 -5.98 -8.91
CA VAL A 20 -4.39 -5.36 -7.70
C VAL A 20 -4.10 -6.10 -6.39
N ARG A 21 -3.48 -7.30 -6.40
CA ARG A 21 -3.02 -7.98 -5.17
C ARG A 21 -1.53 -7.72 -4.86
N ILE A 22 -0.81 -7.08 -5.77
CA ILE A 22 0.65 -6.98 -5.71
C ILE A 22 1.09 -5.82 -4.80
N THR A 23 0.35 -4.72 -4.72
CA THR A 23 0.79 -3.51 -4.00
C THR A 23 0.72 -3.69 -2.50
N PHE A 24 -0.39 -4.20 -1.98
CA PHE A 24 -0.58 -4.47 -0.56
C PHE A 24 0.42 -5.51 -0.06
N LYS A 25 0.64 -6.56 -0.86
CA LYS A 25 1.71 -7.53 -0.58
C LYS A 25 3.08 -6.87 -0.49
N LYS A 26 3.44 -5.96 -1.40
CA LYS A 26 4.70 -5.21 -1.34
C LYS A 26 4.82 -4.34 -0.09
N ILE A 27 3.73 -3.68 0.33
CA ILE A 27 3.70 -2.87 1.57
C ILE A 27 3.96 -3.77 2.78
N VAL A 28 3.23 -4.88 2.88
CA VAL A 28 3.37 -5.84 3.99
C VAL A 28 4.77 -6.46 4.01
N ASP A 29 5.28 -6.89 2.86
CA ASP A 29 6.61 -7.49 2.74
C ASP A 29 7.71 -6.48 3.15
N TRP A 30 7.57 -5.19 2.77
CA TRP A 30 8.49 -4.13 3.20
C TRP A 30 8.55 -3.97 4.72
N PHE A 31 7.39 -3.98 5.41
CA PHE A 31 7.33 -3.92 6.86
C PHE A 31 7.85 -5.19 7.53
N ARG A 32 7.63 -6.37 6.92
CA ARG A 32 8.18 -7.63 7.42
C ARG A 32 9.70 -7.65 7.38
N GLU A 33 10.31 -7.15 6.31
CA GLU A 33 11.76 -6.97 6.22
C GLU A 33 12.31 -6.03 7.30
N ARG A 34 11.51 -5.06 7.73
CA ARG A 34 11.86 -4.05 8.74
C ARG A 34 11.28 -4.31 10.12
N LYS A 35 10.82 -5.54 10.36
CA LYS A 35 10.25 -5.96 11.64
C LYS A 35 11.22 -5.68 12.79
N ALA A 36 12.50 -5.99 12.60
CA ALA A 36 13.54 -5.74 13.61
C ALA A 36 13.65 -4.25 13.97
N LEU A 37 13.60 -3.36 12.97
CA LEU A 37 13.64 -1.90 13.19
C LEU A 37 12.40 -1.42 13.94
N LYS A 38 11.20 -1.91 13.58
CA LYS A 38 9.95 -1.59 14.31
C LYS A 38 9.98 -2.09 15.75
N GLU A 39 10.50 -3.29 16.00
CA GLU A 39 10.48 -3.93 17.33
C GLU A 39 11.62 -3.47 18.25
N GLN A 40 12.65 -2.82 17.70
CA GLN A 40 13.80 -2.33 18.46
C GLN A 40 13.41 -1.29 19.53
N ASP A 41 12.38 -0.50 19.28
CA ASP A 41 11.88 0.54 20.19
C ASP A 41 10.36 0.59 20.10
N LYS A 42 9.67 0.59 21.24
CA LYS A 42 8.20 0.68 21.32
C LYS A 42 7.65 1.99 20.74
N ARG A 43 8.52 2.99 20.58
CA ARG A 43 8.20 4.31 20.04
C ARG A 43 8.34 4.36 18.52
N ASN A 44 8.80 3.28 17.90
CA ASN A 44 8.82 3.12 16.45
C ASN A 44 7.42 2.69 15.97
N ILE A 45 6.76 3.58 15.23
CA ILE A 45 5.46 3.34 14.62
C ILE A 45 5.63 3.12 13.11
N ALA A 46 5.03 2.03 12.62
CA ALA A 46 4.91 1.77 11.19
C ALA A 46 3.72 2.56 10.65
N PHE A 47 3.93 3.32 9.57
CA PHE A 47 2.87 4.16 9.00
C PHE A 47 2.86 4.12 7.48
N THR A 48 1.68 4.37 6.91
CA THR A 48 1.53 4.75 5.50
C THR A 48 0.73 6.04 5.39
N ILE A 49 1.17 6.94 4.52
CA ILE A 49 0.45 8.16 4.15
C ILE A 49 0.12 8.07 2.67
N LYS A 50 -1.16 8.17 2.32
CA LYS A 50 -1.61 8.34 0.94
C LYS A 50 -1.76 9.83 0.61
N THR A 51 -1.32 10.20 -0.57
CA THR A 51 -1.55 11.52 -1.16
C THR A 51 -2.12 11.33 -2.55
N GLU A 52 -3.27 11.95 -2.79
CA GLU A 52 -3.87 12.05 -4.12
C GLU A 52 -3.04 13.00 -4.99
N MET A 53 -2.77 12.57 -6.22
CA MET A 53 -2.20 13.39 -7.28
C MET A 53 -3.26 13.63 -8.37
N GLU A 54 -2.93 14.53 -9.28
CA GLU A 54 -3.75 14.80 -10.46
C GLU A 54 -4.02 13.51 -11.28
N ALA A 55 -5.21 13.47 -11.88
CA ALA A 55 -5.68 12.39 -12.76
C ALA A 55 -5.78 11.00 -12.10
N GLY A 56 -6.08 10.94 -10.80
CA GLY A 56 -6.35 9.67 -10.10
C GLY A 56 -5.10 8.85 -9.77
N ASN A 57 -3.91 9.45 -9.90
CA ASN A 57 -2.67 8.83 -9.45
C ASN A 57 -2.51 9.04 -7.95
N TYR A 58 -1.82 8.11 -7.29
CA TYR A 58 -1.59 8.19 -5.85
C TYR A 58 -0.12 7.95 -5.50
N VAL A 59 0.33 8.62 -4.45
CA VAL A 59 1.62 8.37 -3.82
C VAL A 59 1.37 7.81 -2.43
N LEU A 60 1.90 6.62 -2.15
CA LEU A 60 2.04 6.13 -0.78
C LEU A 60 3.44 6.48 -0.31
N CYS A 61 3.53 7.12 0.84
CA CYS A 61 4.75 7.16 1.62
C CYS A 61 4.58 6.17 2.76
N GLN A 62 5.35 5.09 2.75
CA GLN A 62 5.39 4.12 3.86
C GLN A 62 6.68 4.30 4.64
N GLY A 63 6.65 4.16 5.96
CA GLY A 63 7.84 4.38 6.78
C GLY A 63 7.72 3.91 8.22
N ILE A 64 8.84 4.01 8.93
CA ILE A 64 8.93 3.84 10.38
C ILE A 64 9.30 5.19 10.99
N PHE A 65 8.44 5.72 11.85
CA PHE A 65 8.65 6.98 12.56
C PHE A 65 8.90 6.69 14.03
N ASN A 66 9.88 7.36 14.64
CA ASN A 66 10.10 7.29 16.08
C ASN A 66 9.44 8.51 16.74
N THR A 67 8.51 8.28 17.66
CA THR A 67 7.73 9.36 18.29
C THR A 67 8.48 10.15 19.36
N ASP A 68 9.67 9.71 19.78
CA ASP A 68 10.49 10.38 20.79
C ASP A 68 11.54 11.28 20.14
N THR A 69 12.22 10.78 19.11
CA THR A 69 13.19 11.59 18.35
C THR A 69 12.54 12.43 17.25
N GLU A 70 11.27 12.17 16.94
CA GLU A 70 10.53 12.79 15.83
C GLU A 70 11.18 12.57 14.46
N VAL A 71 11.89 11.46 14.29
CA VAL A 71 12.62 11.12 13.06
C VAL A 71 11.96 9.96 12.31
N VAL A 72 11.89 10.08 10.99
CA VAL A 72 11.60 8.96 10.08
C VAL A 72 12.86 8.13 9.91
N LEU A 73 12.88 6.93 10.49
CA LEU A 73 14.05 6.03 10.52
C LEU A 73 14.28 5.34 9.18
N ASP A 74 13.21 5.01 8.46
CA ASP A 74 13.25 4.49 7.10
C ASP A 74 11.93 4.81 6.39
N CYS A 75 11.98 5.09 5.09
CA CYS A 75 10.78 5.30 4.29
C CYS A 75 10.98 4.94 2.81
N GLN A 76 9.86 4.61 2.17
CA GLN A 76 9.80 4.41 0.74
C GLN A 76 8.57 5.10 0.16
N LYS A 77 8.75 5.72 -1.01
CA LYS A 77 7.65 6.24 -1.83
C LYS A 77 7.28 5.23 -2.89
N LEU A 78 6.00 4.90 -2.96
CA LEU A 78 5.39 4.05 -3.98
C LEU A 78 4.45 4.91 -4.81
N LYS A 79 4.60 4.88 -6.14
CA LYS A 79 3.67 5.51 -7.09
C LYS A 79 2.81 4.42 -7.70
N TYR A 80 1.51 4.63 -7.73
CA TYR A 80 0.57 3.69 -8.33
C TYR A 80 -0.58 4.45 -9.00
N LYS A 81 -1.03 3.89 -10.13
CA LYS A 81 -2.18 4.39 -10.89
C LYS A 81 -3.51 4.01 -10.24
N GLU A 82 -3.53 2.90 -9.50
CA GLU A 82 -4.72 2.37 -8.83
C GLU A 82 -4.31 1.84 -7.45
N MET A 83 -5.16 2.06 -6.44
CA MET A 83 -4.97 1.52 -5.09
C MET A 83 -5.63 0.15 -4.97
N ASP A 84 -4.92 -0.82 -4.39
CA ASP A 84 -5.48 -2.12 -4.05
C ASP A 84 -6.69 -1.95 -3.11
N GLN A 85 -7.76 -2.74 -3.31
CA GLN A 85 -8.95 -2.64 -2.44
C GLN A 85 -8.60 -2.85 -0.96
N GLU A 86 -7.60 -3.68 -0.65
CA GLU A 86 -7.10 -3.86 0.72
C GLU A 86 -6.46 -2.57 1.27
N LEU A 87 -5.72 -1.83 0.44
CA LEU A 87 -5.14 -0.55 0.82
C LEU A 87 -6.20 0.56 0.91
N ILE A 88 -7.20 0.54 0.01
CA ILE A 88 -8.39 1.40 0.09
C ILE A 88 -9.14 1.12 1.39
N ASN A 89 -9.31 -0.15 1.77
CA ASN A 89 -10.01 -0.54 2.99
C ASN A 89 -9.19 -0.18 4.24
N ALA A 90 -7.86 -0.31 4.18
CA ALA A 90 -6.98 0.05 5.29
C ALA A 90 -6.98 1.57 5.52
N HIS A 91 -6.87 2.37 4.46
CA HIS A 91 -6.92 3.83 4.54
C HIS A 91 -8.34 4.36 4.73
N GLN A 92 -9.38 3.66 4.25
CA GLN A 92 -10.73 4.20 4.09
C GLN A 92 -10.66 5.61 3.46
N SER A 93 -11.27 6.60 4.10
CA SER A 93 -11.20 8.01 3.74
C SER A 93 -10.04 8.77 4.39
N GLN A 94 -9.18 8.10 5.17
CA GLN A 94 -8.10 8.72 5.93
C GLN A 94 -6.77 8.73 5.15
N PRO A 95 -6.04 9.85 5.15
CA PRO A 95 -4.74 9.94 4.50
C PRO A 95 -3.66 9.13 5.23
N LEU A 96 -3.78 8.90 6.54
CA LEU A 96 -2.79 8.22 7.38
C LEU A 96 -3.33 6.90 7.93
N VAL A 97 -2.49 5.85 7.90
CA VAL A 97 -2.71 4.59 8.60
C VAL A 97 -1.48 4.27 9.45
N ILE A 98 -1.72 3.78 10.67
CA ILE A 98 -0.69 3.28 11.58
C ILE A 98 -0.90 1.78 11.75
N TYR A 99 0.17 1.00 11.59
CA TYR A 99 0.16 -0.45 11.75
C TYR A 99 0.71 -0.80 13.14
N GLN A 100 -0.08 -1.57 13.92
CA GLN A 100 0.28 -2.00 15.28
C GLN A 100 0.87 -3.41 15.30
#